data_AF-A0A8J6XF52-F1
#
_entry.id   AF-A0A8J6XF52-F1
#
_cell.length_a   1.000
_cell.length_b   1.000
_cell.length_c   1.000
_cell.angle_alpha   90.00
_cell.angle_beta   90.00
_cell.angle_gamma   90.00
#
_symmetry.space_group_name_H-M   'P 1'
#
loop_
_entity.id
_entity.type
_entity.pdbx_description
1 polymer ?
#
loop_
_entity_poly.entity_id
_entity_poly.type
_entity_poly.pdbx_seq_one_letter_code
_entity_poly.pdbx_strand_id
1 'polypeptide(L)'
;MAQAVDASKNRSSDPRNQEVVFPEWRNPQRGNLETPINASGLTKWYINNLPAYRPGITTFRRGIEIGMAHGYWIFGPFAKLGPLRDTADANFAGLLATLGLIVILTGTLSLYANSNPNQPVATVTVPNPPDSFKSSEGWNNFASAFLIGGLGGAVVAYFIASNLGLILGVFGK
;
A
#
# COMPACT_ATOMS: atom_id res chain seq x y z
N MET A 1 31.21 -24.06 30.06
CA MET A 1 30.30 -23.42 29.08
C MET A 1 31.05 -22.51 28.11
N ALA A 2 31.90 -21.58 28.57
CA ALA A 2 32.67 -20.68 27.69
C ALA A 2 33.58 -21.40 26.66
N GLN A 3 34.26 -22.48 27.05
CA GLN A 3 35.11 -23.27 26.13
C GLN A 3 34.34 -23.95 25.00
N ALA A 4 33.11 -24.43 25.26
CA ALA A 4 32.30 -25.08 24.23
C ALA A 4 31.78 -24.06 23.19
N VAL A 5 31.43 -22.86 23.65
CA VAL A 5 31.03 -21.74 22.79
C VAL A 5 32.21 -21.21 21.97
N ASP A 6 33.42 -21.18 22.53
CA ASP A 6 34.62 -20.76 21.80
C ASP A 6 35.07 -21.83 20.78
N ALA A 7 34.96 -23.11 21.13
CA ALA A 7 35.29 -24.22 20.24
C ALA A 7 34.31 -24.39 19.06
N SER A 8 33.08 -23.86 19.16
CA SER A 8 32.08 -23.96 18.10
C SER A 8 32.09 -22.78 17.13
N LYS A 9 32.77 -21.67 17.44
CA LYS A 9 32.68 -20.39 16.69
C LYS A 9 33.01 -20.47 15.20
N ASN A 10 33.84 -21.42 14.77
CA ASN A 10 34.22 -21.60 13.36
C ASN A 10 33.48 -22.75 12.67
N ARG A 11 32.57 -23.45 13.37
CA ARG A 11 31.83 -24.58 12.81
C ARG A 11 30.64 -24.07 12.00
N SER A 12 30.42 -24.59 10.81
CA SER A 12 29.23 -24.25 9.99
C SER A 12 27.92 -24.70 10.63
N SER A 13 27.96 -25.70 11.51
CA SER A 13 26.81 -26.15 12.29
C SER A 13 26.45 -25.24 13.46
N ASP A 14 27.29 -24.25 13.78
CA ASP A 14 26.98 -23.27 14.83
C ASP A 14 25.87 -22.32 14.32
N PRO A 15 24.74 -22.16 15.03
CA PRO A 15 23.66 -21.27 14.62
C PRO A 15 24.10 -19.83 14.36
N ARG A 16 25.20 -19.37 14.99
CA ARG A 16 25.76 -18.02 14.77
C ARG A 16 26.34 -17.83 13.37
N ASN A 17 26.73 -18.92 12.72
CA ASN A 17 27.32 -18.91 11.38
C ASN A 17 26.29 -19.15 10.28
N GLN A 18 25.00 -19.24 10.62
CA GLN A 18 23.92 -19.28 9.64
C GLN A 18 23.57 -17.84 9.23
N GLU A 19 24.12 -17.42 8.10
CA GLU A 19 23.85 -16.12 7.53
C GLU A 19 22.37 -15.99 7.11
N VAL A 20 21.81 -14.81 7.31
CA VAL A 20 20.41 -14.48 6.95
C VAL A 20 20.32 -13.35 5.93
N VAL A 21 21.46 -12.78 5.53
CA VAL A 21 21.58 -11.73 4.54
C VAL A 21 22.38 -12.27 3.36
N PHE A 22 21.81 -12.20 2.17
CA PHE A 22 22.42 -12.74 0.95
C PHE A 22 22.49 -11.67 -0.14
N PRO A 23 23.40 -11.78 -1.12
CA PRO A 23 23.37 -10.91 -2.29
C PRO A 23 22.10 -11.14 -3.12
N GLU A 24 21.54 -10.07 -3.66
CA GLU A 24 20.36 -10.12 -4.53
C GLU A 24 20.57 -11.11 -5.70
N TRP A 25 19.68 -12.11 -5.81
CA TRP A 25 19.71 -13.14 -6.87
C TRP A 25 21.06 -13.84 -7.07
N ARG A 26 21.82 -14.04 -5.98
CA ARG A 26 23.18 -14.62 -6.00
C ARG A 26 24.22 -13.79 -6.76
N ASN A 27 23.94 -12.52 -7.04
CA ASN A 27 24.87 -11.62 -7.71
C ASN A 27 25.29 -10.45 -6.78
N PRO A 28 26.51 -10.48 -6.20
CA PRO A 28 26.97 -9.44 -5.28
C PRO A 28 27.29 -8.10 -5.94
N GLN A 29 27.29 -8.01 -7.28
CA GLN A 29 27.51 -6.74 -8.00
C GLN A 29 26.23 -5.89 -8.07
N ARG A 30 25.07 -6.46 -7.72
CA ARG A 30 23.80 -5.74 -7.70
C ARG A 30 23.66 -4.96 -6.39
N GLY A 31 23.16 -3.74 -6.48
CA GLY A 31 23.06 -2.80 -5.34
C GLY A 31 21.93 -3.10 -4.36
N ASN A 32 21.60 -4.37 -4.10
CA ASN A 32 20.54 -4.77 -3.19
C ASN A 32 20.90 -6.07 -2.45
N LEU A 33 20.30 -6.28 -1.28
CA LEU A 33 20.56 -7.43 -0.40
C LEU A 33 19.24 -8.14 -0.09
N GLU A 34 19.26 -9.47 -0.11
CA GLU A 34 18.18 -10.28 0.41
C GLU A 34 18.27 -10.31 1.93
N THR A 35 17.25 -9.77 2.59
CA THR A 35 17.16 -9.65 4.04
C THR A 35 15.84 -10.29 4.52
N PRO A 36 15.70 -10.62 5.81
CA PRO A 36 14.43 -11.08 6.35
C PRO A 36 13.26 -10.11 6.14
N ILE A 37 13.55 -8.82 5.93
CA ILE A 37 12.52 -7.79 5.71
C ILE A 37 12.01 -7.83 4.28
N ASN A 38 12.87 -7.93 3.26
CA ASN A 38 12.45 -7.85 1.84
C ASN A 38 12.32 -9.21 1.13
N ALA A 39 13.04 -10.24 1.59
CA ALA A 39 13.16 -11.52 0.91
C ALA A 39 12.40 -12.66 1.59
N SER A 40 11.86 -12.45 2.80
CA SER A 40 11.12 -13.47 3.54
C SER A 40 9.85 -13.90 2.81
N GLY A 41 9.43 -15.16 3.04
CA GLY A 41 8.22 -15.71 2.45
C GLY A 41 6.97 -14.90 2.79
N LEU A 42 6.87 -14.40 4.03
CA LEU A 42 5.76 -13.56 4.47
C LEU A 42 5.72 -12.21 3.74
N THR A 43 6.84 -11.46 3.71
CA THR A 43 6.85 -10.16 3.04
C THR A 43 6.60 -10.32 1.54
N LYS A 44 7.25 -11.30 0.90
CA LYS A 44 7.01 -11.59 -0.52
C LYS A 44 5.56 -11.92 -0.77
N TRP A 45 4.95 -12.80 0.03
CA TRP A 45 3.53 -13.13 -0.11
C TRP A 45 2.64 -11.89 0.06
N TYR A 46 2.84 -11.10 1.11
CA TYR A 46 2.02 -9.94 1.40
C TYR A 46 2.13 -8.88 0.29
N ILE A 47 3.35 -8.48 -0.07
CA ILE A 47 3.59 -7.43 -1.06
C ILE A 47 3.16 -7.87 -2.46
N ASN A 48 3.45 -9.11 -2.89
CA ASN A 48 3.03 -9.58 -4.22
C ASN A 48 1.51 -9.79 -4.31
N ASN A 49 0.78 -9.91 -3.19
CA ASN A 49 -0.69 -10.00 -3.19
C ASN A 49 -1.39 -8.64 -2.99
N LEU A 50 -0.65 -7.56 -2.73
CA LEU A 50 -1.22 -6.21 -2.73
C LEU A 50 -1.77 -5.86 -4.13
N PRO A 51 -2.82 -5.02 -4.22
CA PRO A 51 -3.47 -4.72 -5.50
C PRO A 51 -2.50 -4.12 -6.53
N ALA A 52 -1.45 -3.44 -6.09
CA ALA A 52 -0.41 -2.92 -6.97
C ALA A 52 0.33 -4.03 -7.72
N TYR A 53 0.57 -5.18 -7.09
CA TYR A 53 1.44 -6.25 -7.62
C TYR A 53 0.72 -7.57 -7.89
N ARG A 54 -0.52 -7.74 -7.42
CA ARG A 54 -1.30 -8.98 -7.53
C ARG A 54 -1.36 -9.47 -8.98
N PRO A 55 -1.05 -10.74 -9.28
CA PRO A 55 -1.14 -11.26 -10.64
C PRO A 55 -2.61 -11.41 -11.07
N GLY A 56 -2.86 -11.37 -12.39
CA GLY A 56 -4.16 -11.72 -12.97
C GLY A 56 -5.30 -10.71 -12.77
N ILE A 57 -5.01 -9.50 -12.30
CA ILE A 57 -6.02 -8.42 -12.19
C ILE A 57 -5.76 -7.29 -13.18
N THR A 58 -6.85 -6.72 -13.69
CA THR A 58 -6.82 -5.59 -14.63
C THR A 58 -6.36 -4.32 -13.92
N THR A 59 -5.76 -3.39 -14.69
CA THR A 59 -5.28 -2.10 -14.15
C THR A 59 -6.40 -1.31 -13.46
N PHE A 60 -7.61 -1.37 -14.02
CA PHE A 60 -8.80 -0.77 -13.43
C PHE A 60 -9.15 -1.37 -12.06
N ARG A 61 -9.10 -2.71 -11.92
CA ARG A 61 -9.32 -3.37 -10.63
C ARG A 61 -8.28 -2.98 -9.59
N ARG A 62 -7.01 -2.82 -9.99
CA ARG A 62 -5.95 -2.30 -9.10
C ARG A 62 -6.31 -0.92 -8.57
N GLY A 63 -6.68 -0.01 -9.47
CA GLY A 63 -7.01 1.38 -9.13
C GLY A 63 -8.22 1.48 -8.20
N ILE A 64 -9.27 0.68 -8.42
CA ILE A 64 -10.45 0.68 -7.54
C ILE A 64 -10.11 0.20 -6.13
N GLU A 65 -9.38 -0.91 -5.98
CA GLU A 65 -9.06 -1.48 -4.66
C GLU A 65 -8.16 -0.51 -3.87
N ILE A 66 -7.19 0.12 -4.54
CA ILE A 66 -6.31 1.13 -3.93
C ILE A 66 -7.09 2.41 -3.62
N GLY A 67 -7.93 2.89 -4.54
CA GLY A 67 -8.76 4.08 -4.36
C GLY A 67 -9.69 3.93 -3.17
N MET A 68 -10.44 2.82 -3.06
CA MET A 68 -11.35 2.55 -1.95
C MET A 68 -10.63 2.58 -0.60
N ALA A 69 -9.46 1.94 -0.51
CA ALA A 69 -8.67 1.96 0.72
C ALA A 69 -8.26 3.39 1.10
N HIS A 70 -7.73 4.17 0.14
CA HIS A 70 -7.27 5.54 0.40
C HIS A 70 -8.41 6.50 0.75
N GLY A 71 -9.51 6.47 0.01
CA GLY A 71 -10.69 7.28 0.31
C GLY A 71 -11.24 7.02 1.71
N TYR A 72 -11.26 5.75 2.12
CA TYR A 72 -11.79 5.36 3.43
C TYR A 72 -10.97 5.89 4.60
N TRP A 73 -9.64 5.74 4.58
CA TRP A 73 -8.82 6.12 5.73
C TRP A 73 -8.54 7.63 5.81
N ILE A 74 -8.41 8.31 4.66
CA ILE A 74 -8.11 9.76 4.58
C ILE A 74 -9.22 10.60 5.24
N PHE A 75 -10.47 10.11 5.22
CA PHE A 75 -11.59 10.72 5.92
C PHE A 75 -11.32 10.99 7.40
N GLY A 76 -10.66 10.06 8.10
CA GLY A 76 -10.45 10.11 9.55
C GLY A 76 -9.72 11.38 10.02
N PRO A 77 -8.51 11.66 9.51
CA PRO A 77 -7.77 12.88 9.84
C PRO A 77 -8.56 14.17 9.60
N PHE A 78 -9.26 14.31 8.47
CA PHE A 78 -10.02 15.54 8.20
C PHE A 78 -11.24 15.69 9.10
N ALA A 79 -11.97 14.61 9.37
CA ALA A 79 -13.16 14.67 10.22
C ALA A 79 -12.83 14.89 11.70
N LYS A 80 -11.73 14.30 12.21
CA LYS A 80 -11.40 14.31 13.65
C LYS A 80 -10.35 15.31 14.07
N LEU A 81 -9.43 15.67 13.17
CA LEU A 81 -8.35 16.61 13.45
C LEU A 81 -8.47 17.91 12.65
N GLY A 82 -9.53 18.04 11.83
CA GLY A 82 -9.81 19.23 11.05
C GLY A 82 -10.32 20.42 11.89
N PRO A 83 -10.47 21.60 11.25
CA PRO A 83 -10.86 22.84 11.93
C PRO A 83 -12.29 22.82 12.47
N LEU A 84 -13.19 22.07 11.83
CA LEU A 84 -14.61 21.96 12.21
C LEU A 84 -14.91 20.71 13.06
N ARG A 85 -13.88 20.07 13.63
CA ARG A 85 -14.03 18.79 14.36
C ARG A 85 -15.03 18.83 15.53
N ASP A 86 -15.22 20.01 16.13
CA ASP A 86 -16.06 20.23 17.31
C ASP A 86 -17.46 20.77 16.95
N THR A 87 -17.84 20.71 15.66
CA THR A 87 -19.17 21.14 15.18
C THR A 87 -20.00 19.95 14.69
N ALA A 88 -21.31 20.16 14.54
CA ALA A 88 -22.22 19.15 13.98
C ALA A 88 -21.83 18.74 12.55
N ASP A 89 -21.16 19.61 11.81
CA ASP A 89 -20.77 19.40 10.42
C ASP A 89 -19.36 18.79 10.26
N ALA A 90 -18.70 18.37 11.35
CA ALA A 90 -17.34 17.82 11.34
C ALA A 90 -17.14 16.71 10.29
N ASN A 91 -18.07 15.74 10.26
CA ASN A 91 -18.01 14.62 9.31
C ASN A 91 -18.25 15.08 7.87
N PHE A 92 -19.14 16.06 7.64
CA PHE A 92 -19.41 16.56 6.31
C PHE A 92 -18.22 17.36 5.75
N ALA A 93 -17.61 18.21 6.57
CA ALA A 93 -16.36 18.89 6.23
C ALA A 93 -15.24 17.89 5.94
N GLY A 94 -15.13 16.82 6.74
CA GLY A 94 -14.18 15.72 6.54
C GLY A 94 -14.36 15.01 5.20
N LEU A 95 -15.62 14.76 4.79
CA LEU A 95 -15.95 14.20 3.50
C LEU A 95 -15.47 15.12 2.38
N LEU A 96 -15.88 16.40 2.36
CA LEU A 96 -15.51 17.35 1.30
C LEU A 96 -14.00 17.50 1.13
N ALA A 97 -13.27 17.61 2.25
CA ALA A 97 -11.80 17.68 2.22
C ALA A 97 -11.17 16.41 1.62
N THR A 98 -11.71 15.24 1.96
CA THR A 98 -11.26 13.96 1.40
C THR A 98 -11.53 13.86 -0.09
N LEU A 99 -12.73 14.22 -0.55
CA LEU A 99 -13.07 14.21 -1.97
C LEU A 99 -12.15 15.15 -2.77
N GLY A 100 -11.90 16.35 -2.24
CA GLY A 100 -10.96 17.31 -2.83
C GLY A 100 -9.54 16.74 -2.95
N LEU A 101 -9.03 16.10 -1.88
CA LEU A 101 -7.71 15.47 -1.91
C LEU A 101 -7.64 14.31 -2.92
N ILE A 102 -8.68 13.47 -3.00
CA ILE A 102 -8.73 12.38 -4.00
C ILE A 102 -8.70 12.95 -5.43
N VAL A 103 -9.43 14.04 -5.72
CA VAL A 103 -9.38 14.71 -7.02
C VAL A 103 -7.97 15.22 -7.33
N ILE A 104 -7.29 15.83 -6.36
CA ILE A 104 -5.91 16.29 -6.52
C ILE A 104 -4.97 15.10 -6.80
N LEU A 105 -5.06 14.02 -6.01
CA LEU A 105 -4.26 12.83 -6.20
C LEU A 105 -4.49 12.20 -7.58
N THR A 106 -5.74 12.08 -8.02
CA THR A 106 -6.07 11.64 -9.39
C THR A 106 -5.45 12.55 -10.44
N GLY A 107 -5.54 13.88 -10.26
CA GLY A 107 -4.91 14.85 -11.17
C GLY A 107 -3.40 14.62 -11.28
N THR A 108 -2.71 14.41 -10.15
CA THR A 108 -1.27 14.12 -10.15
C THR A 108 -0.92 12.78 -10.79
N LEU A 109 -1.75 11.74 -10.62
CA LEU A 109 -1.60 10.45 -11.30
C LEU A 109 -1.73 10.61 -12.81
N SER A 110 -2.70 11.39 -13.29
CA SER A 110 -2.87 11.69 -14.71
C SER A 110 -1.70 12.49 -15.26
N LEU A 111 -1.17 13.47 -14.52
CA LEU A 111 0.04 14.20 -14.93
C LEU A 111 1.25 13.27 -15.03
N TYR A 112 1.42 12.36 -14.08
CA TYR A 112 2.48 11.33 -14.12
C TYR A 112 2.31 10.38 -15.30
N ALA A 113 1.08 9.97 -15.63
CA ALA A 113 0.80 9.13 -16.80
C ALA A 113 1.27 9.79 -18.11
N ASN A 114 1.04 11.10 -18.23
CA ASN A 114 1.34 11.89 -19.43
C ASN A 114 2.78 12.39 -19.51
N SER A 115 3.61 12.20 -18.47
CA SER A 115 5.03 12.58 -18.48
C SER A 115 5.96 11.50 -19.04
N ASN A 116 5.41 10.43 -19.64
CA ASN A 116 6.13 9.25 -20.12
C ASN A 116 6.98 8.60 -19.00
N PRO A 117 6.32 7.99 -18.00
CA PRO A 117 7.02 7.45 -16.84
C PRO A 117 7.94 6.29 -17.21
N ASN A 118 9.05 6.17 -16.46
CA ASN A 118 9.96 5.04 -16.57
C ASN A 118 9.27 3.72 -16.23
N GLN A 119 9.81 2.63 -16.77
CA GLN A 119 9.30 1.29 -16.53
C GLN A 119 9.39 0.91 -15.04
N PRO A 120 8.43 0.11 -14.53
CA PRO A 120 8.45 -0.35 -13.15
C PRO A 120 9.67 -1.25 -12.92
N VAL A 121 10.37 -1.02 -11.81
CA VAL A 121 11.62 -1.71 -11.46
C VAL A 121 11.34 -3.01 -10.73
N ALA A 122 11.95 -4.10 -11.18
CA ALA A 122 11.94 -5.38 -10.48
C ALA A 122 12.87 -5.33 -9.26
N THR A 123 12.44 -5.93 -8.14
CA THR A 123 13.19 -5.98 -6.88
C THR A 123 13.17 -7.41 -6.31
N VAL A 124 14.00 -7.68 -5.30
CA VAL A 124 13.96 -8.95 -4.55
C VAL A 124 12.55 -9.29 -4.06
N THR A 125 11.80 -8.30 -3.59
CA THR A 125 10.44 -8.49 -3.06
C THR A 125 9.44 -8.75 -4.19
N VAL A 126 9.54 -8.01 -5.30
CA VAL A 126 8.65 -8.11 -6.46
C VAL A 126 9.49 -8.33 -7.72
N PRO A 127 9.82 -9.58 -8.06
CA PRO A 127 10.66 -9.88 -9.22
C PRO A 127 9.97 -9.60 -10.56
N ASN A 128 8.64 -9.69 -10.59
CA ASN A 128 7.84 -9.57 -11.81
C ASN A 128 6.85 -8.40 -11.66
N PRO A 129 7.27 -7.15 -11.92
CA PRO A 129 6.36 -6.02 -11.84
C PRO A 129 5.26 -6.12 -12.91
N PRO A 130 4.00 -5.73 -12.60
CA PRO A 130 2.89 -5.83 -13.54
C PRO A 130 3.05 -4.95 -14.77
N ASP A 131 2.50 -5.43 -15.90
CA ASP A 131 2.46 -4.66 -17.15
C ASP A 131 1.56 -3.42 -17.08
N SER A 132 0.63 -3.41 -16.11
CA SER A 132 -0.30 -2.30 -15.84
C SER A 132 0.36 -0.93 -15.69
N PHE A 133 1.62 -0.87 -15.29
CA PHE A 133 2.34 0.38 -15.02
C PHE A 133 3.46 0.68 -16.02
N LYS A 134 3.50 -0.06 -17.13
CA LYS A 134 4.50 0.10 -18.20
C LYS A 134 4.13 1.16 -19.24
N SER A 135 2.86 1.53 -19.33
CA SER A 135 2.33 2.46 -20.33
C SER A 135 1.51 3.59 -19.70
N SER A 136 1.48 4.73 -20.39
CA SER A 136 0.63 5.87 -20.03
C SER A 136 -0.86 5.51 -20.00
N GLU A 137 -1.31 4.63 -20.92
CA GLU A 137 -2.68 4.13 -20.92
C GLU A 137 -3.02 3.36 -19.63
N GLY A 138 -2.10 2.51 -19.16
CA GLY A 138 -2.24 1.81 -17.90
C GLY A 138 -2.38 2.78 -16.72
N TRP A 139 -1.52 3.78 -16.64
CA TRP A 139 -1.59 4.81 -15.60
C TRP A 139 -2.87 5.66 -15.66
N ASN A 140 -3.35 6.02 -16.86
CA ASN A 140 -4.61 6.74 -17.01
C ASN A 140 -5.82 5.89 -16.56
N ASN A 141 -5.87 4.62 -16.96
CA ASN A 141 -6.90 3.68 -16.49
C ASN A 141 -6.86 3.49 -14.97
N PHE A 142 -5.66 3.46 -14.39
CA PHE A 142 -5.47 3.43 -12.95
C PHE A 142 -6.00 4.70 -12.27
N ALA A 143 -5.70 5.89 -12.80
CA ALA A 143 -6.14 7.17 -12.26
C ALA A 143 -7.68 7.31 -12.24
N SER A 144 -8.35 6.93 -13.34
CA SER A 144 -9.82 6.91 -13.42
C SER A 144 -10.43 5.97 -12.38
N ALA A 145 -9.88 4.77 -12.24
CA ALA A 145 -10.32 3.79 -11.25
C ALA A 145 -10.07 4.26 -9.80
N PHE A 146 -8.93 4.90 -9.55
CA PHE A 146 -8.57 5.46 -8.25
C PHE A 146 -9.55 6.55 -7.82
N LEU A 147 -9.98 7.41 -8.74
CA LEU A 147 -10.99 8.43 -8.46
C LEU A 147 -12.30 7.79 -8.00
N ILE A 148 -12.84 6.86 -8.80
CA ILE A 148 -14.11 6.18 -8.50
C ILE A 148 -14.03 5.46 -7.14
N GLY A 149 -12.96 4.69 -6.91
CA GLY A 149 -12.72 4.00 -5.66
C GLY A 149 -12.58 4.97 -4.47
N GLY A 150 -11.82 6.05 -4.64
CA GLY A 150 -11.55 7.04 -3.60
C GLY A 150 -12.79 7.80 -3.16
N LEU A 151 -13.62 8.24 -4.11
CA LEU A 151 -14.91 8.87 -3.80
C LEU A 151 -15.82 7.88 -3.06
N GLY A 152 -15.91 6.62 -3.53
CA GLY A 152 -16.71 5.58 -2.89
C GLY A 152 -16.25 5.26 -1.47
N GLY A 153 -14.94 5.09 -1.25
CA GLY A 153 -14.37 4.81 0.07
C GLY A 153 -14.63 5.93 1.08
N ALA A 154 -14.48 7.19 0.64
CA ALA A 154 -14.74 8.36 1.48
C ALA A 154 -16.22 8.47 1.89
N VAL A 155 -17.14 8.23 0.95
CA VAL A 155 -18.58 8.23 1.21
C VAL A 155 -18.96 7.11 2.18
N VAL A 156 -18.40 5.90 2.02
CA VAL A 156 -18.62 4.79 2.96
C VAL A 156 -18.14 5.16 4.37
N ALA A 157 -16.93 5.72 4.49
CA ALA A 157 -16.41 6.17 5.78
C ALA A 157 -17.30 7.23 6.45
N TYR A 158 -17.77 8.21 5.66
CA TYR A 158 -18.71 9.23 6.12
C TYR A 158 -20.02 8.63 6.63
N PHE A 159 -20.65 7.72 5.88
CA PHE A 159 -21.90 7.09 6.31
C PHE A 159 -21.74 6.27 7.58
N ILE A 160 -20.66 5.49 7.69
CA ILE A 160 -20.38 4.71 8.90
C ILE A 160 -20.15 5.63 10.10
N ALA A 161 -19.33 6.69 9.94
CA ALA A 161 -19.01 7.59 11.03
C ALA A 161 -20.22 8.44 11.47
N SER A 162 -21.02 8.93 10.54
CA SER A 162 -22.20 9.77 10.84
C SER A 162 -23.37 8.97 11.41
N ASN A 163 -23.50 7.68 11.05
CA ASN A 163 -24.57 6.81 11.54
C ASN A 163 -24.09 5.82 12.61
N LEU A 164 -22.90 6.02 13.19
CA LEU A 164 -22.31 5.07 14.13
C LEU A 164 -23.24 4.81 15.33
N GLY A 165 -23.93 5.83 15.84
CA GLY A 165 -24.91 5.68 16.92
C GLY A 165 -26.09 4.78 16.55
N LEU A 166 -26.61 4.90 15.33
CA LEU A 166 -27.67 4.01 14.82
C LEU A 166 -27.15 2.58 14.65
N ILE A 167 -25.94 2.43 14.11
CA ILE A 167 -25.29 1.12 13.93
C ILE A 167 -25.10 0.43 15.28
N LEU A 168 -24.60 1.14 16.29
CA LEU A 168 -24.44 0.61 17.65
C LEU A 168 -25.78 0.22 18.27
N GLY A 169 -26.82 1.03 18.06
CA GLY A 169 -28.18 0.73 18.50
C GLY A 169 -28.75 -0.56 17.91
N VAL A 170 -28.42 -0.89 16.65
CA VAL A 170 -28.78 -2.19 16.03
C VAL A 170 -28.05 -3.35 16.72
N PHE A 171 -26.82 -3.14 17.18
CA PHE A 171 -26.03 -4.15 17.90
C PHE A 171 -26.27 -4.15 19.42
N GLY A 172 -27.26 -3.40 19.91
CA GLY A 172 -27.63 -3.36 21.32
C GLY A 172 -26.59 -2.70 22.22
N LYS A 173 -25.78 -1.78 21.66
CA LYS A 173 -24.80 -0.96 22.40
C LYS A 173 -25.18 0.51 22.40
#